data_AF-A0A1D2SPB8-F1
#
_entry.id   AF-A0A1D2SPB8-F1
#
_cell.length_a   1.000
_cell.length_b   1.000
_cell.length_c   1.000
_cell.angle_alpha   90.00
_cell.angle_beta   90.00
_cell.angle_gamma   90.00
#
_symmetry.space_group_name_H-M   'P 1'
#
loop_
_entity.id
_entity.type
_entity.pdbx_description
1 polymer ?
#
loop_
_entity_poly.entity_id
_entity_poly.type
_entity_poly.pdbx_seq_one_letter_code
_entity_poly.pdbx_strand_id
1 'polypeptide(L)'
;MTAVVAQHTGLMPFGWTGVWLFYVISGFVVTLSVIGRQSSMPRSQQLSGFFGRRVRRILPVYYFYVVAGIGLMFFLGDQVDALAVGSLLGFFNNVAMIIGRGELAGWPVGHLWTISVEMQFYLVYGVLLVFAPRRIVIALLLASLLVAPAMRAIASVGLETLDWTSEAKAYAIYAGPFLHVDAFAMGSLLAFASRRQLLARIAIPLAGAGFLVLACYAATYVYVNYAVVGARNVDVLRNVVSGIMWGQHREVFAYSAIIAAASGLVALAATRHVAVDWLLRHPVLQRIGEISYGAYVYHALAIMLCLKLLFWQMDIPQDGLPLSYRLLLFGSSYLLTIAMAELSFRYFESRFLTQRAKAGALSPRTSSAPN
;
A
#
# COMPACT_ATOMS: atom_id res chain seq x y z
N MET A 1 -5.10 -3.73 -4.77
CA MET A 1 -6.46 -4.19 -4.38
C MET A 1 -6.68 -5.64 -4.77
N THR A 2 -6.72 -6.03 -6.05
CA THR A 2 -6.99 -7.42 -6.48
C THR A 2 -6.13 -8.46 -5.77
N ALA A 3 -4.81 -8.25 -5.75
CA ALA A 3 -3.88 -9.15 -5.06
C ALA A 3 -4.14 -9.22 -3.53
N VAL A 4 -4.52 -8.09 -2.92
CA VAL A 4 -4.83 -8.00 -1.47
C VAL A 4 -6.11 -8.79 -1.16
N VAL A 5 -7.17 -8.63 -1.94
CA VAL A 5 -8.41 -9.42 -1.79
C VAL A 5 -8.11 -10.91 -1.97
N ALA A 6 -7.35 -11.27 -3.01
CA ALA A 6 -6.95 -12.66 -3.25
C ALA A 6 -6.12 -13.26 -2.08
N GLN A 7 -5.35 -12.44 -1.37
CA GLN A 7 -4.66 -12.89 -0.15
C GLN A 7 -5.62 -13.16 0.98
N HIS A 8 -6.50 -12.23 1.30
CA HIS A 8 -7.45 -12.40 2.39
C HIS A 8 -8.44 -13.55 2.17
N THR A 9 -8.67 -13.95 0.91
CA THR A 9 -9.50 -15.12 0.58
C THR A 9 -8.69 -16.40 0.38
N GLY A 10 -7.38 -16.40 0.67
CA GLY A 10 -6.53 -17.60 0.63
C GLY A 10 -6.21 -18.13 -0.77
N LEU A 11 -6.31 -17.29 -1.80
CA LEU A 11 -5.97 -17.62 -3.20
C LEU A 11 -4.55 -17.18 -3.61
N MET A 12 -4.00 -16.15 -2.97
CA MET A 12 -2.69 -15.60 -3.33
C MET A 12 -1.89 -15.21 -2.08
N PRO A 13 -0.72 -15.80 -1.81
CA PRO A 13 -0.09 -15.62 -0.51
C PRO A 13 0.79 -14.35 -0.39
N PHE A 14 0.87 -13.53 -1.44
CA PHE A 14 1.76 -12.36 -1.54
C PHE A 14 1.04 -11.04 -1.88
N GLY A 15 -0.28 -10.95 -1.65
CA GLY A 15 -1.07 -9.75 -1.92
C GLY A 15 -0.59 -8.47 -1.20
N TRP A 16 0.03 -8.65 -0.04
CA TRP A 16 0.57 -7.62 0.84
C TRP A 16 1.68 -6.81 0.17
N THR A 17 2.41 -7.41 -0.79
CA THR A 17 3.45 -6.71 -1.58
C THR A 17 2.89 -5.50 -2.34
N GLY A 18 1.59 -5.52 -2.65
CA GLY A 18 0.90 -4.39 -3.28
C GLY A 18 0.93 -3.10 -2.46
N VAL A 19 1.12 -3.16 -1.14
CA VAL A 19 1.27 -1.98 -0.27
C VAL A 19 2.56 -1.23 -0.59
N TRP A 20 3.68 -1.94 -0.83
CA TRP A 20 4.95 -1.31 -1.20
C TRP A 20 4.90 -0.71 -2.60
N LEU A 21 4.22 -1.37 -3.54
CA LEU A 21 3.93 -0.76 -4.84
C LEU A 21 3.12 0.54 -4.67
N PHE A 22 2.12 0.55 -3.78
CA PHE A 22 1.34 1.74 -3.47
C PHE A 22 2.19 2.85 -2.84
N TYR A 23 3.11 2.55 -1.92
CA TYR A 23 4.04 3.54 -1.36
C TYR A 23 4.97 4.16 -2.42
N VAL A 24 5.50 3.35 -3.35
CA VAL A 24 6.30 3.87 -4.48
C VAL A 24 5.44 4.77 -5.38
N ILE A 25 4.22 4.34 -5.74
CA ILE A 25 3.29 5.18 -6.53
C ILE A 25 2.97 6.48 -5.78
N SER A 26 2.72 6.39 -4.48
CA SER A 26 2.40 7.51 -3.59
C SER A 26 3.51 8.55 -3.62
N GLY A 27 4.76 8.15 -3.34
CA GLY A 27 5.94 9.01 -3.43
C GLY A 27 6.08 9.69 -4.79
N PHE A 28 5.89 8.94 -5.88
CA PHE A 28 5.96 9.46 -7.24
C PHE A 28 4.90 10.54 -7.51
N VAL A 29 3.63 10.24 -7.26
CA VAL A 29 2.50 11.13 -7.53
C VAL A 29 2.56 12.38 -6.64
N VAL A 30 2.90 12.23 -5.36
CA VAL A 30 2.90 13.38 -4.46
C VAL A 30 4.00 14.37 -4.78
N THR A 31 5.17 13.86 -5.16
CA THR A 31 6.30 14.68 -5.60
C THR A 31 5.97 15.46 -6.86
N LEU A 32 5.43 14.80 -7.89
CA LEU A 32 5.01 15.45 -9.15
C LEU A 32 3.98 16.56 -8.93
N SER A 33 3.13 16.43 -7.91
CA SER A 33 2.09 17.43 -7.61
C SER A 33 2.66 18.80 -7.21
N VAL A 34 3.88 18.86 -6.68
CA VAL A 34 4.54 20.08 -6.20
C VAL A 34 5.55 20.56 -7.22
N ILE A 35 6.48 19.68 -7.62
CA ILE A 35 7.59 20.06 -8.51
C ILE A 35 7.12 20.45 -9.92
N GLY A 36 5.86 20.15 -10.26
CA GLY A 36 5.29 20.35 -11.56
C GLY A 36 4.35 21.52 -11.77
N ARG A 37 3.88 22.20 -10.72
CA ARG A 37 2.72 23.10 -10.81
C ARG A 37 2.87 24.46 -10.14
N GLN A 38 3.86 24.65 -9.26
CA GLN A 38 3.75 25.71 -8.25
C GLN A 38 5.04 26.51 -8.01
N SER A 39 6.05 26.45 -8.88
CA SER A 39 7.33 27.15 -8.64
C SER A 39 7.20 28.66 -8.51
N SER A 40 6.16 29.27 -9.10
CA SER A 40 5.87 30.71 -9.01
C SER A 40 4.94 31.10 -7.85
N MET A 41 4.35 30.13 -7.14
CA MET A 41 3.43 30.41 -6.03
C MET A 41 4.19 30.62 -4.72
N PRO A 42 3.67 31.44 -3.78
CA PRO A 42 4.20 31.52 -2.42
C PRO A 42 4.25 30.14 -1.76
N ARG A 43 5.32 29.85 -0.99
CA ARG A 43 5.53 28.53 -0.35
C ARG A 43 4.32 28.07 0.48
N SER A 44 3.65 28.97 1.19
CA SER A 44 2.43 28.68 1.95
C SER A 44 1.28 28.17 1.07
N GLN A 45 1.10 28.73 -0.13
CA GLN A 45 0.10 28.27 -1.10
C GLN A 45 0.49 26.91 -1.72
N GLN A 46 1.79 26.65 -1.89
CA GLN A 46 2.25 25.34 -2.34
C GLN A 46 1.93 24.26 -1.30
N LEU A 47 2.23 24.55 -0.04
CA LEU A 47 2.01 23.65 1.09
C LEU A 47 0.52 23.39 1.33
N SER A 48 -0.29 24.44 1.39
CA SER A 48 -1.75 24.30 1.53
C SER A 48 -2.37 23.59 0.32
N GLY A 49 -1.89 23.86 -0.89
CA GLY A 49 -2.28 23.11 -2.08
C GLY A 49 -1.87 21.64 -2.00
N PHE A 50 -0.68 21.33 -1.45
CA PHE A 50 -0.23 19.97 -1.21
C PHE A 50 -1.17 19.24 -0.24
N PHE A 51 -1.34 19.74 0.98
CA PHE A 51 -2.20 19.09 1.98
C PHE A 51 -3.67 19.08 1.57
N GLY A 52 -4.19 20.18 1.02
CA GLY A 52 -5.60 20.29 0.61
C GLY A 52 -6.01 19.28 -0.46
N ARG A 53 -5.10 18.84 -1.34
CA ARG A 53 -5.38 17.73 -2.28
C ARG A 53 -5.48 16.37 -1.60
N ARG A 54 -4.79 16.18 -0.47
CA ARG A 54 -4.67 14.89 0.25
C ARG A 54 -5.80 14.76 1.23
N VAL A 55 -6.08 15.84 1.96
CA VAL A 55 -7.29 16.02 2.76
C VAL A 55 -8.53 15.64 1.94
N ARG A 56 -8.75 16.26 0.78
CA ARG A 56 -9.93 15.98 -0.05
C ARG A 56 -9.99 14.58 -0.68
N ARG A 57 -8.84 13.90 -0.79
CA ARG A 57 -8.78 12.56 -1.38
C ARG A 57 -8.95 11.46 -0.32
N ILE A 58 -8.32 11.63 0.85
CA ILE A 58 -8.15 10.58 1.85
C ILE A 58 -9.22 10.71 2.95
N LEU A 59 -9.29 11.89 3.58
CA LEU A 59 -10.03 12.07 4.82
C LEU A 59 -11.53 11.76 4.71
N PRO A 60 -12.27 12.15 3.64
CA PRO A 60 -13.71 11.87 3.56
C PRO A 60 -14.03 10.38 3.70
N VAL A 61 -13.43 9.53 2.86
CA VAL A 61 -13.73 8.09 2.86
C VAL A 61 -13.18 7.42 4.10
N TYR A 62 -11.95 7.79 4.49
CA TYR A 62 -11.30 7.24 5.67
C TYR A 62 -12.14 7.49 6.93
N TYR A 63 -12.50 8.74 7.19
CA TYR A 63 -13.28 9.07 8.38
C TYR A 63 -14.72 8.60 8.29
N PHE A 64 -15.34 8.58 7.11
CA PHE A 64 -16.65 7.96 6.94
C PHE A 64 -16.61 6.48 7.38
N TYR A 65 -15.62 5.72 6.90
CA TYR A 65 -15.46 4.32 7.26
C TYR A 65 -15.19 4.11 8.75
N VAL A 66 -14.27 4.90 9.33
CA VAL A 66 -13.88 4.79 10.74
C VAL A 66 -15.04 5.17 11.67
N VAL A 67 -15.70 6.30 11.41
CA VAL A 67 -16.82 6.78 12.23
C VAL A 67 -18.04 5.87 12.11
N ALA A 68 -18.33 5.34 10.92
CA ALA A 68 -19.40 4.36 10.74
C ALA A 68 -19.13 3.08 11.56
N GLY A 69 -17.90 2.58 11.55
CA GLY A 69 -17.50 1.43 12.36
C GLY A 69 -17.62 1.66 13.85
N ILE A 70 -17.08 2.79 14.34
CA ILE A 70 -17.19 3.19 15.75
C ILE A 70 -18.65 3.36 16.16
N GLY A 71 -19.46 4.05 15.34
CA GLY A 71 -20.88 4.26 15.60
C GLY A 71 -21.67 2.95 15.65
N LEU A 72 -21.37 2.01 14.75
CA LEU A 72 -21.98 0.67 14.77
C LEU A 72 -21.62 -0.08 16.06
N MET A 73 -20.36 -0.06 16.48
CA MET A 73 -19.93 -0.71 17.73
C MET A 73 -20.64 -0.12 18.95
N PHE A 74 -20.72 1.22 19.04
CA PHE A 74 -21.48 1.87 20.11
C PHE A 74 -22.96 1.48 20.08
N PHE A 75 -23.57 1.39 18.90
CA PHE A 75 -24.97 0.99 18.75
C PHE A 75 -25.21 -0.46 19.19
N LEU A 76 -24.25 -1.36 18.94
CA LEU A 76 -24.32 -2.76 19.35
C LEU A 76 -23.96 -2.98 20.83
N GLY A 77 -23.52 -1.94 21.54
CA GLY A 77 -23.10 -2.03 22.94
C GLY A 77 -21.71 -2.65 23.12
N ASP A 78 -20.92 -2.73 22.05
CA ASP A 78 -19.56 -3.26 22.10
C ASP A 78 -18.63 -2.30 22.86
N GLN A 79 -17.68 -2.86 23.61
CA GLN A 79 -16.60 -2.09 24.22
C GLN A 79 -15.61 -1.65 23.14
N VAL A 80 -15.26 -0.37 23.13
CA VAL A 80 -14.32 0.22 22.16
C VAL A 80 -13.08 0.70 22.92
N ASP A 81 -11.90 0.20 22.54
CA ASP A 81 -10.64 0.69 23.11
C ASP A 81 -10.40 2.15 22.68
N ALA A 82 -10.29 3.04 23.66
CA ALA A 82 -10.03 4.46 23.43
C ALA A 82 -8.70 4.70 22.70
N LEU A 83 -7.69 3.84 22.92
CA LEU A 83 -6.42 3.94 22.20
C LEU A 83 -6.59 3.54 20.73
N ALA A 84 -7.36 2.50 20.43
CA ALA A 84 -7.66 2.12 19.05
C ALA A 84 -8.34 3.28 18.31
N VAL A 85 -9.39 3.87 18.92
CA VAL A 85 -10.10 5.03 18.35
C VAL A 85 -9.17 6.22 18.16
N GLY A 86 -8.42 6.60 19.20
CA GLY A 86 -7.48 7.71 19.12
C GLY A 86 -6.43 7.50 18.02
N SER A 87 -5.95 6.27 17.86
CA SER A 87 -4.95 5.91 16.86
C SER A 87 -5.46 5.97 15.41
N LEU A 88 -6.71 5.57 15.19
CA LEU A 88 -7.40 5.72 13.91
C LEU A 88 -7.66 7.18 13.59
N LEU A 89 -8.14 7.96 14.57
CA LEU A 89 -8.43 9.37 14.36
C LEU A 89 -7.16 10.21 14.13
N GLY A 90 -6.07 9.86 14.81
CA GLY A 90 -4.79 10.56 14.77
C GLY A 90 -3.77 10.04 13.76
N PHE A 91 -4.11 9.05 12.92
CA PHE A 91 -3.18 8.43 11.97
C PHE A 91 -1.90 7.86 12.60
N PHE A 92 -2.03 7.19 13.76
CA PHE A 92 -0.95 6.42 14.39
C PHE A 92 -1.36 4.96 14.65
N ASN A 93 -2.38 4.47 13.93
CA ASN A 93 -2.89 3.10 14.06
C ASN A 93 -1.80 2.04 13.86
N ASN A 94 -0.78 2.31 13.03
CA ASN A 94 0.34 1.40 12.87
C ASN A 94 1.10 1.14 14.17
N VAL A 95 1.27 2.14 15.04
CA VAL A 95 1.92 1.96 16.35
C VAL A 95 0.98 1.23 17.31
N ALA A 96 -0.30 1.62 17.36
CA ALA A 96 -1.30 0.95 18.21
C ALA A 96 -1.44 -0.55 17.86
N MET A 97 -1.41 -0.88 16.57
CA MET A 97 -1.42 -2.26 16.09
C MET A 97 -0.20 -3.07 16.55
N ILE A 98 0.99 -2.48 16.55
CA ILE A 98 2.23 -3.16 17.00
C ILE A 98 2.15 -3.56 18.48
N ILE A 99 1.52 -2.73 19.30
CA ILE A 99 1.33 -3.00 20.74
C ILE A 99 0.03 -3.75 21.05
N GLY A 100 -0.67 -4.27 20.03
CA GLY A 100 -1.87 -5.08 20.21
C GLY A 100 -3.13 -4.31 20.62
N ARG A 101 -3.18 -3.00 20.38
CA ARG A 101 -4.30 -2.11 20.78
C ARG A 101 -4.89 -1.27 19.63
N GLY A 102 -4.62 -1.66 18.38
CA GLY A 102 -5.09 -0.94 17.18
C GLY A 102 -6.31 -1.57 16.49
N GLU A 103 -6.86 -2.65 17.03
CA GLU A 103 -7.98 -3.37 16.41
C GLU A 103 -9.35 -2.99 17.01
N LEU A 104 -10.39 -3.17 16.20
CA LEU A 104 -11.78 -3.06 16.61
C LEU A 104 -12.46 -4.43 16.43
N ALA A 105 -13.03 -4.99 17.50
CA ALA A 105 -13.51 -6.38 17.51
C ALA A 105 -14.58 -6.70 16.45
N GLY A 106 -15.47 -5.74 16.15
CA GLY A 106 -16.60 -5.93 15.23
C GLY A 106 -16.43 -5.26 13.87
N TRP A 107 -15.37 -4.49 13.66
CA TRP A 107 -15.18 -3.66 12.47
C TRP A 107 -13.75 -3.76 11.93
N PRO A 108 -13.53 -4.21 10.68
CA PRO A 108 -12.19 -4.49 10.21
C PRO A 108 -11.42 -3.18 9.98
N VAL A 109 -10.44 -2.90 10.84
CA VAL A 109 -9.59 -1.71 10.76
C VAL A 109 -8.11 -2.02 10.57
N GLY A 110 -7.71 -3.29 10.71
CA GLY A 110 -6.32 -3.71 10.61
C GLY A 110 -5.58 -3.13 9.40
N HIS A 111 -6.16 -3.12 8.20
CA HIS A 111 -5.49 -2.58 7.00
C HIS A 111 -5.23 -1.06 7.03
N LEU A 112 -5.88 -0.29 7.92
CA LEU A 112 -5.78 1.17 7.97
C LEU A 112 -4.44 1.67 8.54
N TRP A 113 -3.60 0.78 9.09
CA TRP A 113 -2.24 1.13 9.51
C TRP A 113 -1.40 1.68 8.36
N THR A 114 -1.61 1.19 7.12
CA THR A 114 -0.84 1.65 5.95
C THR A 114 -1.13 3.10 5.60
N ILE A 115 -2.39 3.52 5.75
CA ILE A 115 -2.83 4.90 5.53
C ILE A 115 -2.24 5.80 6.62
N SER A 116 -2.12 5.31 7.85
CA SER A 116 -1.43 6.03 8.92
C SER A 116 0.02 6.34 8.56
N VAL A 117 0.77 5.33 8.09
CA VAL A 117 2.15 5.49 7.62
C VAL A 117 2.25 6.47 6.45
N GLU A 118 1.32 6.37 5.48
CA GLU A 118 1.27 7.29 4.35
C GLU A 118 1.02 8.75 4.78
N MET A 119 0.09 8.98 5.72
CA MET A 119 -0.20 10.31 6.24
C MET A 119 0.96 10.90 7.04
N GLN A 120 1.64 10.08 7.86
CA GLN A 120 2.87 10.47 8.55
C GLN A 120 3.97 10.89 7.56
N PHE A 121 4.16 10.13 6.48
CA PHE A 121 5.09 10.48 5.41
C PHE A 121 4.71 11.81 4.76
N TYR A 122 3.44 12.03 4.42
CA TYR A 122 2.99 13.28 3.80
C TYR A 122 3.22 14.51 4.67
N LEU A 123 3.02 14.39 5.99
CA LEU A 123 3.22 15.49 6.92
C LEU A 123 4.66 15.99 6.87
N VAL A 124 5.63 15.08 6.98
CA VAL A 124 7.06 15.41 6.96
C VAL A 124 7.52 15.78 5.55
N TYR A 125 7.19 14.95 4.57
CA TYR A 125 7.68 15.10 3.20
C TYR A 125 7.13 16.34 2.51
N GLY A 126 5.87 16.70 2.75
CA GLY A 126 5.27 17.92 2.19
C GLY A 126 6.00 19.19 2.61
N VAL A 127 6.38 19.28 3.89
CA VAL A 127 7.16 20.39 4.43
C VAL A 127 8.57 20.40 3.83
N LEU A 128 9.26 19.25 3.84
CA LEU A 128 10.59 19.14 3.24
C LEU A 128 10.60 19.53 1.76
N LEU A 129 9.61 19.06 0.99
CA LEU A 129 9.53 19.30 -0.44
C LEU A 129 9.30 20.77 -0.81
N VAL A 130 8.62 21.54 0.06
CA VAL A 130 8.31 22.96 -0.16
C VAL A 130 9.39 23.90 0.38
N PHE A 131 9.94 23.60 1.56
CA PHE A 131 10.83 24.53 2.26
C PHE A 131 12.31 24.19 2.13
N ALA A 132 12.67 22.92 1.97
CA ALA A 132 14.07 22.54 1.83
C ALA A 132 14.57 22.74 0.39
N PRO A 133 15.85 23.11 0.20
CA PRO A 133 16.47 23.12 -1.11
C PRO A 133 16.36 21.75 -1.79
N ARG A 134 16.08 21.72 -3.09
CA ARG A 134 15.90 20.47 -3.85
C ARG A 134 17.07 19.50 -3.72
N ARG A 135 18.31 20.01 -3.65
CA ARG A 135 19.51 19.19 -3.42
C ARG A 135 19.47 18.44 -2.09
N ILE A 136 18.95 19.08 -1.03
CA ILE A 136 18.83 18.48 0.30
C ILE A 136 17.71 17.45 0.28
N VAL A 137 16.57 17.76 -0.33
CA VAL A 137 15.47 16.78 -0.49
C VAL A 137 15.96 15.53 -1.21
N ILE A 138 16.66 15.68 -2.35
CA ILE A 138 17.21 14.55 -3.09
C ILE A 138 18.25 13.78 -2.25
N ALA A 139 19.14 14.47 -1.54
CA ALA A 139 20.12 13.84 -0.67
C ALA A 139 19.46 13.02 0.46
N LEU A 140 18.42 13.56 1.11
CA LEU A 140 17.66 12.85 2.14
C LEU A 140 16.94 11.63 1.56
N LEU A 141 16.35 11.76 0.37
CA LEU A 141 15.71 10.63 -0.32
C LEU A 141 16.73 9.53 -0.66
N LEU A 142 17.91 9.89 -1.18
CA LEU A 142 18.98 8.93 -1.46
C LEU A 142 19.50 8.28 -0.17
N ALA A 143 19.71 9.06 0.89
CA ALA A 143 20.13 8.55 2.19
C ALA A 143 19.10 7.55 2.76
N SER A 144 17.80 7.83 2.59
CA SER A 144 16.73 6.94 3.06
C SER A 144 16.75 5.55 2.42
N LEU A 145 17.30 5.40 1.22
CA LEU A 145 17.47 4.09 0.55
C LEU A 145 18.46 3.18 1.28
N LEU A 146 19.38 3.75 2.08
CA LEU A 146 20.32 3.00 2.90
C LEU A 146 19.87 2.96 4.37
N VAL A 147 19.36 4.08 4.87
CA VAL A 147 18.94 4.21 6.26
C VAL A 147 17.74 3.30 6.57
N ALA A 148 16.74 3.18 5.69
CA ALA A 148 15.56 2.36 5.98
C ALA A 148 15.89 0.85 6.11
N PRO A 149 16.65 0.21 5.18
CA PRO A 149 17.13 -1.15 5.38
C PRO A 149 17.99 -1.32 6.64
N ALA A 150 18.88 -0.36 6.93
CA ALA A 150 19.71 -0.40 8.13
C ALA A 150 18.86 -0.32 9.42
N MET A 151 17.85 0.55 9.45
CA MET A 151 16.90 0.64 10.56
C MET A 151 16.06 -0.63 10.70
N ARG A 152 15.69 -1.28 9.58
CA ARG A 152 15.03 -2.60 9.61
C ARG A 152 15.94 -3.66 10.22
N ALA A 153 17.23 -3.66 9.89
CA ALA A 153 18.21 -4.58 10.49
C ALA A 153 18.39 -4.32 12.00
N ILE A 154 18.52 -3.05 12.41
CA ILE A 154 18.63 -2.67 13.83
C ILE A 154 17.36 -3.09 14.59
N ALA A 155 16.18 -2.83 14.03
CA ALA A 155 14.91 -3.23 14.62
C ALA A 155 14.80 -4.76 14.71
N SER A 156 15.23 -5.49 13.69
CA SER A 156 15.26 -6.96 13.69
C SER A 156 16.09 -7.50 14.86
N VAL A 157 17.33 -7.04 15.01
CA VAL A 157 18.21 -7.47 16.11
C VAL A 157 17.64 -7.05 17.47
N GLY A 158 17.10 -5.84 17.59
CA GLY A 158 16.47 -5.39 18.83
C GLY A 158 15.26 -6.24 19.23
N LEU A 159 14.40 -6.59 18.26
CA LEU A 159 13.21 -7.42 18.48
C LEU A 159 13.57 -8.88 18.83
N GLU A 160 14.74 -9.40 18.45
CA GLU A 160 15.20 -10.72 18.89
C GLU A 160 15.31 -10.82 20.42
N THR A 161 15.66 -9.71 21.09
CA THR A 161 15.80 -9.65 22.55
C THR A 161 14.48 -9.64 23.32
N LEU A 162 13.36 -9.40 22.63
CA LEU A 162 12.03 -9.36 23.24
C LEU A 162 11.38 -10.75 23.20
N ASP A 163 10.65 -11.10 24.26
CA ASP A 163 9.86 -12.33 24.33
C ASP A 163 8.50 -12.19 23.60
N TRP A 164 8.58 -11.82 22.33
CA TRP A 164 7.43 -11.70 21.44
C TRP A 164 7.35 -12.91 20.50
N THR A 165 6.15 -13.24 20.04
CA THR A 165 6.00 -14.28 19.01
C THR A 165 6.64 -13.84 17.70
N SER A 166 7.09 -14.79 16.87
CA SER A 166 7.65 -14.47 15.54
C SER A 166 6.68 -13.68 14.66
N GLU A 167 5.37 -13.90 14.82
CA GLU A 167 4.33 -13.14 14.14
C GLU A 167 4.30 -11.68 14.60
N ALA A 168 4.30 -11.42 15.90
CA ALA A 168 4.31 -10.07 16.44
C ALA A 168 5.59 -9.32 16.06
N LYS A 169 6.74 -10.00 16.06
CA LYS A 169 8.02 -9.44 15.62
C LYS A 169 8.02 -9.11 14.12
N ALA A 170 7.51 -10.02 13.27
CA ALA A 170 7.32 -9.76 11.84
C ALA A 170 6.42 -8.54 11.63
N TYR A 171 5.30 -8.48 12.36
CA TYR A 171 4.32 -7.42 12.25
C TYR A 171 4.90 -6.07 12.71
N ALA A 172 5.74 -6.05 13.74
CA ALA A 172 6.42 -4.85 14.22
C ALA A 172 7.29 -4.20 13.13
N ILE A 173 7.98 -5.01 12.31
CA ILE A 173 8.74 -4.49 11.17
C ILE A 173 7.81 -4.14 10.01
N TYR A 174 6.83 -5.00 9.73
CA TYR A 174 5.84 -4.82 8.66
C TYR A 174 5.08 -3.48 8.77
N ALA A 175 4.58 -3.15 9.97
CA ALA A 175 3.84 -1.92 10.27
C ALA A 175 4.73 -0.80 10.86
N GLY A 176 6.04 -1.05 10.97
CA GLY A 176 6.96 -0.19 11.71
C GLY A 176 7.01 1.24 11.16
N PRO A 177 6.95 2.26 12.04
CA PRO A 177 7.06 3.65 11.61
C PRO A 177 8.45 3.90 11.02
N PHE A 178 8.49 4.61 9.90
CA PHE A 178 9.70 4.99 9.18
C PHE A 178 10.57 3.86 8.59
N LEU A 179 10.25 2.58 8.82
CA LEU A 179 11.02 1.44 8.31
C LEU A 179 10.88 1.23 6.78
N HIS A 180 9.88 1.87 6.18
CA HIS A 180 9.52 1.73 4.76
C HIS A 180 9.56 3.06 4.00
N VAL A 181 10.27 4.07 4.53
CA VAL A 181 10.41 5.39 3.88
C VAL A 181 11.14 5.32 2.53
N ASP A 182 11.99 4.31 2.36
CA ASP A 182 12.68 3.99 1.11
C ASP A 182 11.72 3.70 -0.05
N ALA A 183 10.56 3.10 0.21
CA ALA A 183 9.52 2.89 -0.80
C ALA A 183 8.99 4.22 -1.35
N PHE A 184 8.58 5.13 -0.45
CA PHE A 184 8.14 6.47 -0.83
C PHE A 184 9.27 7.28 -1.46
N ALA A 185 10.50 7.10 -0.97
CA ALA A 185 11.64 7.84 -1.46
C ALA A 185 12.01 7.46 -2.87
N MET A 186 11.99 6.16 -3.19
CA MET A 186 12.23 5.67 -4.54
C MET A 186 11.19 6.23 -5.51
N GLY A 187 9.90 6.18 -5.15
CA GLY A 187 8.85 6.85 -5.92
C GLY A 187 9.13 8.34 -6.17
N SER A 188 9.54 9.06 -5.14
CA SER A 188 9.86 10.48 -5.21
C SER A 188 11.08 10.76 -6.11
N LEU A 189 12.12 9.92 -6.05
CA LEU A 189 13.29 10.01 -6.92
C LEU A 189 12.92 9.76 -8.39
N LEU A 190 12.03 8.81 -8.67
CA LEU A 190 11.50 8.59 -10.02
C LEU A 190 10.78 9.84 -10.56
N ALA A 191 10.07 10.58 -9.71
CA ALA A 191 9.42 11.82 -10.11
C ALA A 191 10.45 12.92 -10.47
N PHE A 192 11.54 13.04 -9.71
CA PHE A 192 12.65 13.94 -10.06
C PHE A 192 13.36 13.51 -11.36
N ALA A 193 13.60 12.21 -11.54
CA ALA A 193 14.19 11.65 -12.76
C ALA A 193 13.29 11.89 -13.98
N SER A 194 11.96 11.80 -13.82
CA SER A 194 10.98 12.10 -14.87
C SER A 194 11.09 13.56 -15.34
N ARG A 195 11.23 14.51 -14.41
CA ARG A 195 11.39 15.93 -14.74
C ARG A 195 12.67 16.26 -15.49
N ARG A 196 13.72 15.47 -15.29
CA ARG A 196 15.01 15.62 -15.99
C ARG A 196 15.09 14.79 -17.28
N GLN A 197 13.98 14.19 -17.73
CA GLN A 197 13.93 13.26 -18.87
C GLN A 197 14.88 12.04 -18.72
N LEU A 198 15.46 11.84 -17.54
CA LEU A 198 16.35 10.72 -17.25
C LEU A 198 15.55 9.42 -17.13
N LEU A 199 14.31 9.50 -16.63
CA LEU A 199 13.47 8.33 -16.40
C LEU A 199 13.27 7.48 -17.66
N ALA A 200 13.14 8.11 -18.83
CA ALA A 200 13.01 7.41 -20.12
C ALA A 200 14.25 6.53 -20.43
N ARG A 201 15.44 6.99 -20.04
CA ARG A 201 16.70 6.27 -20.26
C ARG A 201 16.91 5.15 -19.25
N ILE A 202 16.50 5.37 -18.00
CA ILE A 202 16.75 4.42 -16.90
C ILE A 202 15.61 3.44 -16.63
N ALA A 203 14.41 3.62 -17.21
CA ALA A 203 13.25 2.80 -16.86
C ALA A 203 13.44 1.29 -17.13
N ILE A 204 13.93 0.93 -18.32
CA ILE A 204 14.22 -0.47 -18.67
C ILE A 204 15.32 -1.07 -17.80
N PRO A 205 16.52 -0.47 -17.68
CA PRO A 205 17.57 -1.05 -16.84
C PRO A 205 17.17 -1.09 -15.36
N LEU A 206 16.42 -0.10 -14.86
CA LEU A 206 15.88 -0.11 -13.50
C LEU A 206 14.89 -1.25 -13.30
N ALA A 207 14.00 -1.51 -14.26
CA ALA A 207 13.07 -2.63 -14.19
C ALA A 207 13.79 -3.98 -14.24
N GLY A 208 14.75 -4.14 -15.16
CA GLY A 208 15.58 -5.33 -15.25
C GLY A 208 16.32 -5.59 -13.94
N ALA A 209 16.99 -4.57 -13.40
CA ALA A 209 17.68 -4.67 -12.10
C ALA A 209 16.72 -4.97 -10.94
N GLY A 210 15.56 -4.31 -10.89
CA GLY A 210 14.57 -4.53 -9.83
C GLY A 210 14.01 -5.95 -9.82
N PHE A 211 13.65 -6.49 -10.99
CA PHE A 211 13.21 -7.88 -11.10
C PHE A 211 14.34 -8.89 -10.88
N LEU A 212 15.57 -8.57 -11.28
CA LEU A 212 16.74 -9.39 -10.97
C LEU A 212 16.99 -9.45 -9.46
N VAL A 213 16.94 -8.33 -8.75
CA VAL A 213 17.08 -8.28 -7.29
C VAL A 213 15.99 -9.13 -6.62
N LEU A 214 14.74 -9.04 -7.09
CA LEU A 214 13.65 -9.86 -6.58
C LEU A 214 13.86 -11.36 -6.87
N ALA A 215 14.35 -11.71 -8.06
CA ALA A 215 14.65 -13.09 -8.43
C ALA A 215 15.82 -13.65 -7.60
N CYS A 216 16.89 -12.87 -7.40
CA CYS A 216 18.01 -13.23 -6.53
C CYS A 216 17.55 -13.42 -5.08
N TYR A 217 16.76 -12.49 -4.54
CA TYR A 217 16.15 -12.62 -3.22
C TYR A 217 15.35 -13.93 -3.11
N ALA A 218 14.45 -14.19 -4.06
CA ALA A 218 13.63 -15.39 -4.07
C ALA A 218 14.49 -16.67 -4.12
N ALA A 219 15.48 -16.72 -5.03
CA ALA A 219 16.40 -17.84 -5.15
C ALA A 219 17.21 -18.08 -3.87
N THR A 220 17.71 -17.01 -3.24
CA THR A 220 18.43 -17.08 -1.96
C THR A 220 17.54 -17.67 -0.87
N TYR A 221 16.31 -17.20 -0.70
CA TYR A 221 15.45 -17.69 0.38
C TYR A 221 14.82 -19.07 0.10
N VAL A 222 14.63 -19.44 -1.17
CA VAL A 222 14.35 -20.81 -1.58
C VAL A 222 15.52 -21.72 -1.19
N TYR A 223 16.76 -21.32 -1.46
CA TYR A 223 17.94 -22.07 -1.06
C TYR A 223 18.09 -22.16 0.46
N VAL A 224 17.91 -21.05 1.20
CA VAL A 224 17.95 -21.04 2.68
C VAL A 224 16.87 -21.97 3.25
N ASN A 225 15.65 -21.95 2.71
CA ASN A 225 14.59 -22.86 3.12
C ASN A 225 14.98 -24.33 2.91
N TYR A 226 15.56 -24.65 1.75
CA TYR A 226 15.95 -26.01 1.42
C TYR A 226 17.16 -26.51 2.24
N ALA A 227 18.22 -25.70 2.31
CA ALA A 227 19.54 -26.08 2.80
C ALA A 227 19.75 -25.81 4.30
N VAL A 228 19.17 -24.73 4.84
CA VAL A 228 19.34 -24.32 6.25
C VAL A 228 18.15 -24.74 7.10
N VAL A 229 16.93 -24.47 6.63
CA VAL A 229 15.70 -24.81 7.37
C VAL A 229 15.31 -26.29 7.19
N GLY A 230 15.76 -26.93 6.11
CA GLY A 230 15.43 -28.32 5.81
C GLY A 230 14.03 -28.51 5.23
N ALA A 231 13.39 -27.44 4.74
CA ALA A 231 12.07 -27.50 4.12
C ALA A 231 12.09 -28.38 2.85
N ARG A 232 10.96 -29.01 2.54
CA ARG A 232 10.77 -29.89 1.38
C ARG A 232 9.46 -29.55 0.67
N ASN A 233 9.32 -30.00 -0.58
CA ASN A 233 8.13 -29.77 -1.40
C ASN A 233 7.74 -28.27 -1.47
N VAL A 234 6.44 -27.97 -1.34
CA VAL A 234 5.90 -26.61 -1.42
C VAL A 234 6.36 -25.72 -0.26
N ASP A 235 6.78 -26.29 0.88
CA ASP A 235 7.25 -25.53 2.03
C ASP A 235 8.55 -24.76 1.74
N VAL A 236 9.32 -25.16 0.71
CA VAL A 236 10.50 -24.42 0.27
C VAL A 236 10.12 -23.02 -0.26
N LEU A 237 8.87 -22.82 -0.70
CA LEU A 237 8.36 -21.52 -1.15
C LEU A 237 7.75 -20.67 -0.01
N ARG A 238 7.56 -21.25 1.18
CA ARG A 238 6.99 -20.56 2.34
C ARG A 238 7.99 -19.55 2.90
N ASN A 239 7.51 -18.43 3.43
CA ASN A 239 8.35 -17.37 4.03
C ASN A 239 9.35 -16.76 3.03
N VAL A 240 9.12 -16.90 1.71
CA VAL A 240 9.86 -16.15 0.67
C VAL A 240 9.13 -14.84 0.38
N VAL A 241 7.87 -14.92 -0.02
CA VAL A 241 6.97 -13.74 -0.17
C VAL A 241 5.61 -13.98 0.48
N SER A 242 5.50 -15.05 1.25
CA SER A 242 4.28 -15.59 1.86
C SER A 242 4.48 -15.92 3.33
N GLY A 243 3.43 -15.93 4.14
CA GLY A 243 3.54 -16.34 5.54
C GLY A 243 4.25 -15.31 6.42
N ILE A 244 4.98 -15.77 7.44
CA ILE A 244 5.59 -14.91 8.46
C ILE A 244 6.98 -14.52 7.98
N MET A 245 7.17 -13.24 7.65
CA MET A 245 8.46 -12.66 7.28
C MET A 245 9.29 -12.39 8.54
N TRP A 246 9.76 -13.45 9.19
CA TRP A 246 10.64 -13.37 10.35
C TRP A 246 11.72 -14.45 10.33
N GLY A 247 12.94 -14.09 10.69
CA GLY A 247 14.08 -14.98 10.81
C GLY A 247 14.92 -15.04 9.53
N GLN A 248 16.21 -15.36 9.70
CA GLN A 248 17.22 -15.30 8.62
C GLN A 248 17.20 -13.95 7.88
N HIS A 249 16.88 -12.86 8.57
CA HIS A 249 16.85 -11.49 8.05
C HIS A 249 15.86 -11.24 6.89
N ARG A 250 14.85 -12.09 6.72
CA ARG A 250 13.82 -11.93 5.66
C ARG A 250 13.09 -10.60 5.82
N GLU A 251 12.76 -10.25 7.06
CA GLU A 251 12.20 -8.99 7.52
C GLU A 251 13.02 -7.75 7.10
N VAL A 252 14.30 -7.93 6.73
CA VAL A 252 15.17 -6.86 6.23
C VAL A 252 15.26 -6.88 4.71
N PHE A 253 15.36 -8.04 4.06
CA PHE A 253 15.63 -8.07 2.62
C PHE A 253 14.38 -8.12 1.74
N ALA A 254 13.27 -8.69 2.24
CA ALA A 254 12.03 -8.85 1.48
C ALA A 254 11.51 -7.52 0.94
N TYR A 255 11.35 -6.54 1.83
CA TYR A 255 10.79 -5.24 1.47
C TYR A 255 11.70 -4.49 0.48
N SER A 256 13.02 -4.56 0.65
CA SER A 256 13.98 -3.94 -0.28
C SER A 256 13.86 -4.52 -1.70
N ALA A 257 13.74 -5.84 -1.80
CA ALA A 257 13.58 -6.53 -3.08
C ALA A 257 12.24 -6.18 -3.75
N ILE A 258 11.15 -6.14 -2.98
CA ILE A 258 9.82 -5.73 -3.46
C ILE A 258 9.84 -4.28 -3.93
N ILE A 259 10.46 -3.36 -3.16
CA ILE A 259 10.58 -1.95 -3.52
C ILE A 259 11.35 -1.79 -4.83
N ALA A 260 12.45 -2.53 -5.03
CA ALA A 260 13.24 -2.47 -6.26
C ALA A 260 12.40 -2.88 -7.49
N ALA A 261 11.69 -4.01 -7.42
CA ALA A 261 10.80 -4.46 -8.50
C ALA A 261 9.62 -3.50 -8.73
N ALA A 262 8.97 -3.04 -7.66
CA ALA A 262 7.88 -2.07 -7.73
C ALA A 262 8.32 -0.75 -8.40
N SER A 263 9.54 -0.31 -8.14
CA SER A 263 10.11 0.92 -8.70
C SER A 263 10.40 0.77 -10.19
N GLY A 264 10.88 -0.40 -10.61
CA GLY A 264 10.94 -0.79 -12.02
C GLY A 264 9.60 -0.70 -12.72
N LEU A 265 8.56 -1.30 -12.13
CA LEU A 265 7.19 -1.26 -12.66
C LEU A 265 6.64 0.16 -12.77
N VAL A 266 6.83 0.99 -11.73
CA VAL A 266 6.41 2.40 -11.74
C VAL A 266 7.18 3.19 -12.79
N ALA A 267 8.47 2.94 -12.98
CA ALA A 267 9.27 3.59 -14.01
C ALA A 267 8.77 3.24 -15.42
N LEU A 268 8.50 1.96 -15.72
CA LEU A 268 7.92 1.52 -16.98
C LEU A 268 6.52 2.12 -17.23
N ALA A 269 5.69 2.17 -16.18
CA ALA A 269 4.35 2.76 -16.26
C ALA A 269 4.42 4.27 -16.53
N ALA A 270 5.32 4.98 -15.87
CA ALA A 270 5.51 6.42 -16.02
C ALA A 270 6.06 6.81 -17.40
N THR A 271 6.85 5.94 -18.04
CA THR A 271 7.38 6.14 -19.40
C THR A 271 6.47 5.57 -20.48
N ARG A 272 5.32 4.98 -20.12
CA ARG A 272 4.39 4.29 -21.03
C ARG A 272 5.08 3.24 -21.89
N HIS A 273 5.97 2.47 -21.27
CA HIS A 273 6.68 1.41 -21.95
C HIS A 273 5.72 0.30 -22.40
N VAL A 274 5.91 -0.23 -23.61
CA VAL A 274 5.03 -1.22 -24.26
C VAL A 274 4.74 -2.45 -23.38
N ALA A 275 5.70 -2.86 -22.55
CA ALA A 275 5.56 -4.00 -21.64
C ALA A 275 4.37 -3.89 -20.66
N VAL A 276 3.98 -2.66 -20.27
CA VAL A 276 2.91 -2.41 -19.29
C VAL A 276 1.81 -1.49 -19.82
N ASP A 277 2.08 -0.70 -20.85
CA ASP A 277 1.17 0.33 -21.36
C ASP A 277 -0.14 -0.27 -21.91
N TRP A 278 -0.10 -1.46 -22.52
CA TRP A 278 -1.29 -2.17 -22.99
C TRP A 278 -2.30 -2.41 -21.84
N LEU A 279 -1.80 -2.78 -20.66
CA LEU A 279 -2.62 -3.03 -19.47
C LEU A 279 -3.19 -1.71 -18.92
N LEU A 280 -2.36 -0.67 -18.86
CA LEU A 280 -2.74 0.64 -18.33
C LEU A 280 -3.71 1.41 -19.24
N ARG A 281 -3.82 1.04 -20.52
CA ARG A 281 -4.79 1.60 -21.46
C ARG A 281 -6.16 0.94 -21.38
N HIS A 282 -6.28 -0.22 -20.77
CA HIS A 282 -7.55 -0.93 -20.70
C HIS A 282 -8.58 -0.14 -19.87
N PRO A 283 -9.76 0.20 -20.41
CA PRO A 283 -10.70 1.14 -19.78
C PRO A 283 -11.21 0.62 -18.44
N VAL A 284 -11.46 -0.69 -18.30
CA VAL A 284 -11.88 -1.29 -17.04
C VAL A 284 -10.80 -1.14 -15.96
N LEU A 285 -9.52 -1.28 -16.32
CA LEU A 285 -8.42 -1.16 -15.37
C LEU A 285 -8.17 0.29 -14.98
N GLN A 286 -8.37 1.23 -15.90
CA GLN A 286 -8.38 2.66 -15.58
C GLN A 286 -9.49 2.99 -14.59
N ARG A 287 -10.71 2.48 -14.82
CA ARG A 287 -11.83 2.70 -13.90
C ARG A 287 -11.57 2.11 -12.51
N ILE A 288 -11.05 0.88 -12.44
CA ILE A 288 -10.63 0.27 -11.17
C ILE A 288 -9.55 1.14 -10.50
N GLY A 289 -8.62 1.70 -11.28
CA GLY A 289 -7.61 2.63 -10.80
C GLY A 289 -8.19 3.92 -10.20
N GLU A 290 -9.25 4.47 -10.80
CA GLU A 290 -9.92 5.69 -10.31
C GLU A 290 -10.61 5.49 -8.96
N ILE A 291 -11.25 4.34 -8.76
CA ILE A 291 -11.95 3.99 -7.50
C ILE A 291 -11.06 3.23 -6.52
N SER A 292 -9.78 3.03 -6.85
CA SER A 292 -8.86 2.16 -6.10
C SER A 292 -8.68 2.55 -4.64
N TYR A 293 -8.80 3.83 -4.31
CA TYR A 293 -8.70 4.32 -2.94
C TYR A 293 -9.89 3.87 -2.09
N GLY A 294 -11.12 4.15 -2.53
CA GLY A 294 -12.33 3.65 -1.86
C GLY A 294 -12.33 2.13 -1.78
N ALA A 295 -11.95 1.45 -2.87
CA ALA A 295 -11.84 0.00 -2.88
C ALA A 295 -10.84 -0.53 -1.85
N TYR A 296 -9.70 0.16 -1.65
CA TYR A 296 -8.76 -0.17 -0.59
C TYR A 296 -9.33 0.06 0.81
N VAL A 297 -10.17 1.07 1.04
CA VAL A 297 -10.80 1.28 2.35
C VAL A 297 -11.86 0.21 2.64
N TYR A 298 -12.73 -0.10 1.68
CA TYR A 298 -13.89 -0.98 1.89
C TYR A 298 -13.62 -2.48 1.78
N HIS A 299 -12.50 -2.93 1.19
CA HIS A 299 -12.32 -4.35 0.86
C HIS A 299 -12.43 -5.28 2.07
N ALA A 300 -11.85 -4.92 3.22
CA ALA A 300 -11.89 -5.77 4.41
C ALA A 300 -13.32 -5.94 4.95
N LEU A 301 -14.11 -4.86 4.91
CA LEU A 301 -15.54 -4.92 5.24
C LEU A 301 -16.32 -5.79 4.25
N ALA A 302 -16.07 -5.64 2.94
CA ALA A 302 -16.72 -6.47 1.93
C ALA A 302 -16.41 -7.97 2.13
N ILE A 303 -15.16 -8.31 2.45
CA ILE A 303 -14.75 -9.68 2.76
C ILE A 303 -15.46 -10.19 4.02
N MET A 304 -15.47 -9.39 5.10
CA MET A 304 -16.17 -9.77 6.34
C MET A 304 -17.67 -10.00 6.10
N LEU A 305 -18.34 -9.13 5.34
CA LEU A 305 -19.75 -9.28 5.02
C LEU A 305 -20.01 -10.53 4.19
N CYS A 306 -19.23 -10.77 3.12
CA CYS A 306 -19.38 -11.97 2.31
C CYS A 306 -19.10 -13.25 3.12
N LEU A 307 -18.10 -13.24 4.01
CA LEU A 307 -17.81 -14.36 4.89
C LEU A 307 -19.01 -14.66 5.80
N LYS A 308 -19.54 -13.62 6.48
CA LYS A 308 -20.71 -13.77 7.36
C LYS A 308 -21.97 -14.20 6.61
N LEU A 309 -22.22 -13.69 5.40
CA LEU A 309 -23.45 -13.98 4.65
C LEU A 309 -23.42 -15.35 3.97
N LEU A 310 -22.29 -15.72 3.35
CA LEU A 310 -22.17 -16.96 2.58
C LEU A 310 -21.94 -18.18 3.47
N PHE A 311 -21.30 -18.00 4.63
CA PHE A 311 -20.84 -19.10 5.47
C PHE A 311 -21.35 -18.99 6.92
N TRP A 312 -22.45 -18.26 7.17
CA TRP A 312 -23.03 -18.07 8.52
C TRP A 312 -23.26 -19.38 9.29
N GLN A 313 -23.68 -20.43 8.57
CA GLN A 313 -24.06 -21.73 9.15
C GLN A 313 -23.00 -22.81 8.94
N MET A 314 -21.83 -22.47 8.38
CA MET A 314 -20.77 -23.42 8.10
C MET A 314 -19.67 -23.33 9.14
N ASP A 315 -19.35 -24.46 9.76
CA ASP A 315 -18.09 -24.60 10.50
C ASP A 315 -16.93 -24.54 9.51
N ILE A 316 -16.11 -23.49 9.62
CA ILE A 316 -14.92 -23.34 8.79
C ILE A 316 -13.93 -24.43 9.22
N PRO A 317 -13.51 -25.34 8.32
CA PRO A 317 -12.55 -26.38 8.67
C PRO A 317 -11.25 -25.76 9.19
N GLN A 318 -10.57 -26.43 10.12
CA GLN A 318 -9.28 -25.94 10.62
C GLN A 318 -8.21 -25.84 9.52
N ASP A 319 -8.30 -26.68 8.49
CA ASP A 319 -7.44 -26.63 7.30
C ASP A 319 -7.82 -25.50 6.31
N GLY A 320 -8.82 -24.71 6.66
CA GLY A 320 -9.36 -23.61 5.90
C GLY A 320 -10.43 -24.01 4.88
N LEU A 321 -10.98 -23.00 4.21
CA LEU A 321 -12.02 -23.20 3.19
C LEU A 321 -11.48 -24.01 1.99
N PRO A 322 -12.26 -24.92 1.40
CA PRO A 322 -11.90 -25.56 0.14
C PRO A 322 -11.74 -24.55 -1.01
N LEU A 323 -11.02 -24.92 -2.08
CA LEU A 323 -10.72 -24.00 -3.20
C LEU A 323 -11.97 -23.36 -3.81
N SER A 324 -13.05 -24.13 -4.00
CA SER A 324 -14.32 -23.63 -4.54
C SER A 324 -14.92 -22.51 -3.67
N TYR A 325 -14.87 -22.67 -2.34
CA TYR A 325 -15.33 -21.68 -1.37
C TYR A 325 -14.45 -20.43 -1.36
N ARG A 326 -13.12 -20.59 -1.49
CA ARG A 326 -12.18 -19.46 -1.62
C ARG A 326 -12.41 -18.66 -2.90
N LEU A 327 -12.68 -19.34 -4.02
CA LEU A 327 -13.02 -18.70 -5.29
C LEU A 327 -14.36 -17.95 -5.21
N LEU A 328 -15.37 -18.55 -4.56
CA LEU A 328 -16.66 -17.91 -4.33
C LEU A 328 -16.52 -16.67 -3.44
N LEU A 329 -15.77 -16.78 -2.34
CA LEU A 329 -15.50 -15.65 -1.43
C LEU A 329 -14.73 -14.54 -2.16
N PHE A 330 -13.72 -14.89 -2.95
CA PHE A 330 -12.98 -13.93 -3.76
C PHE A 330 -13.90 -13.21 -4.75
N GLY A 331 -14.66 -13.94 -5.56
CA GLY A 331 -15.55 -13.36 -6.56
C GLY A 331 -16.59 -12.44 -5.93
N SER A 332 -17.29 -12.91 -4.89
CA SER A 332 -18.32 -12.14 -4.20
C SER A 332 -17.75 -10.89 -3.50
N SER A 333 -16.69 -11.03 -2.70
CA SER A 333 -16.09 -9.90 -1.99
C SER A 333 -15.41 -8.90 -2.92
N TYR A 334 -14.80 -9.36 -4.03
CA TYR A 334 -14.23 -8.48 -5.04
C TYR A 334 -15.30 -7.64 -5.72
N LEU A 335 -16.40 -8.27 -6.16
CA LEU A 335 -17.52 -7.56 -6.77
C LEU A 335 -18.18 -6.58 -5.80
N LEU A 336 -18.38 -6.99 -4.54
CA LEU A 336 -18.93 -6.13 -3.50
C LEU A 336 -17.98 -4.94 -3.20
N THR A 337 -16.67 -5.18 -3.14
CA THR A 337 -15.67 -4.11 -2.97
C THR A 337 -15.75 -3.08 -4.09
N ILE A 338 -15.82 -3.54 -5.34
CA ILE A 338 -15.95 -2.65 -6.52
C ILE A 338 -17.27 -1.90 -6.46
N ALA A 339 -18.39 -2.56 -6.12
CA ALA A 339 -19.69 -1.91 -6.00
C ALA A 339 -19.70 -0.83 -4.91
N MET A 340 -19.18 -1.12 -3.71
CA MET A 340 -19.07 -0.16 -2.61
C MET A 340 -18.18 1.03 -2.99
N ALA A 341 -17.03 0.77 -3.61
CA ALA A 341 -16.12 1.81 -4.08
C ALA A 341 -16.74 2.68 -5.19
N GLU A 342 -17.49 2.08 -6.11
CA GLU A 342 -18.18 2.80 -7.19
C GLU A 342 -19.30 3.69 -6.65
N LEU A 343 -20.10 3.19 -5.69
CA LEU A 343 -21.14 3.95 -5.01
C LEU A 343 -20.54 5.11 -4.21
N SER A 344 -19.50 4.83 -3.42
CA SER A 344 -18.74 5.84 -2.68
C SER A 344 -18.19 6.89 -3.65
N PHE A 345 -17.56 6.47 -4.75
CA PHE A 345 -16.98 7.38 -5.72
C PHE A 345 -18.04 8.32 -6.33
N ARG A 346 -19.15 7.77 -6.82
CA ARG A 346 -20.20 8.53 -7.49
C ARG A 346 -20.89 9.50 -6.55
N TYR A 347 -21.32 9.04 -5.38
CA TYR A 347 -22.23 9.81 -4.53
C TYR A 347 -21.54 10.59 -3.42
N PHE A 348 -20.32 10.22 -3.04
CA PHE A 348 -19.60 10.80 -1.91
C PHE A 348 -18.25 11.39 -2.31
N GLU A 349 -17.29 10.59 -2.78
CA GLU A 349 -15.90 11.03 -3.03
C GLU A 349 -15.82 12.12 -4.09
N SER A 350 -16.60 11.97 -5.17
CA SER A 350 -16.62 12.92 -6.28
C SER A 350 -16.90 14.34 -5.82
N ARG A 351 -17.67 14.55 -4.75
CA ARG A 351 -18.01 15.88 -4.21
C ARG A 351 -16.78 16.63 -3.69
N PHE A 352 -15.81 15.91 -3.15
CA PHE A 352 -14.59 16.47 -2.58
C PHE A 352 -13.47 16.60 -3.61
N LEU A 353 -13.51 15.84 -4.71
CA LEU A 353 -12.51 15.89 -5.76
C LEU A 353 -12.61 17.20 -6.59
N THR A 354 -11.46 17.74 -7.00
CA THR A 354 -11.40 18.93 -7.87
C THR A 354 -12.00 18.66 -9.25
N GLN A 355 -12.53 19.68 -9.93
CA GLN A 355 -13.14 19.56 -11.27
C GLN A 355 -12.27 18.82 -12.30
N ARG A 356 -10.94 18.92 -12.21
CA ARG A 356 -10.01 18.19 -13.10
C ARG A 356 -9.91 16.69 -12.79
N ALA A 357 -10.10 16.31 -11.52
CA ALA A 357 -10.25 14.89 -11.13
C ALA A 357 -11.62 14.34 -11.55
N LYS A 358 -12.66 15.19 -11.58
CA LYS A 358 -13.97 14.85 -12.17
C LYS A 358 -13.91 14.65 -13.69
N ALA A 359 -13.20 15.52 -14.41
CA ALA A 359 -13.06 15.44 -15.87
C ALA A 359 -12.29 14.19 -16.34
N GLY A 360 -11.31 13.71 -15.56
CA GLY A 360 -10.62 12.46 -15.85
C GLY A 360 -11.51 11.22 -15.70
N ALA A 361 -12.49 11.27 -14.79
CA ALA A 361 -13.39 10.15 -14.45
C ALA A 361 -14.70 10.13 -15.27
N LEU A 362 -15.01 11.19 -16.02
CA LEU A 362 -16.26 11.35 -16.76
C LEU A 362 -16.08 11.54 -18.28
N SER A 363 -14.85 11.68 -18.80
CA SER A 363 -14.66 11.81 -20.25
C SER A 363 -14.46 10.44 -20.90
N PRO A 364 -15.27 10.03 -21.90
CA PRO A 364 -14.80 9.07 -22.88
C PRO A 364 -13.60 9.72 -23.55
N ARG A 365 -12.39 9.18 -23.35
CA ARG A 365 -11.21 9.65 -24.09
C ARG A 365 -11.39 9.26 -25.54
N THR A 366 -11.98 10.14 -26.33
CA THR A 366 -12.05 10.02 -27.78
C THR A 366 -10.62 9.91 -28.32
N SER A 367 -10.35 8.82 -29.02
CA SER A 367 -9.14 8.63 -29.81
C SER A 367 -9.10 9.66 -30.94
N SER A 368 -8.27 10.68 -30.82
CA SER A 368 -7.81 11.46 -31.97
C SER A 368 -6.34 11.09 -32.21
N ALA A 369 -6.12 10.12 -33.09
CA ALA A 369 -4.83 9.99 -33.78
C ALA A 369 -4.73 11.16 -34.77
N PRO A 370 -3.61 11.88 -34.85
CA PRO A 370 -3.29 12.65 -36.04
C PRO A 370 -2.62 11.73 -37.07
N ASN A 371 -3.12 11.83 -38.31
CA ASN A 371 -2.54 11.30 -39.54
C ASN A 371 -1.09 11.74 -39.75
#